data_AF-A0A0Q7VZN6-F1
#
_entry.id   AF-A0A0Q7VZN6-F1
#
_cell.length_a   1.000
_cell.length_b   1.000
_cell.length_c   1.000
_cell.angle_alpha   90.00
_cell.angle_beta   90.00
_cell.angle_gamma   90.00
#
_symmetry.space_group_name_H-M   'P 1'
#
loop_
_entity.id
_entity.type
_entity.pdbx_description
1 polymer ?
#
loop_
_entity_poly.entity_id
_entity_poly.type
_entity_poly.pdbx_seq_one_letter_code
_entity_poly.pdbx_strand_id
1 'polypeptide(L)' 'MTDQTIETKSKPASGVEDPDVRYLAEHTDLSPKQARELVAKHGRDRKKLLELAATMKAEG' A
#
# COMPACT_ATOMS: atom_id res chain seq x y z
N MET A 1 1.47 16.98 24.84
CA MET A 1 0.18 16.56 24.26
C MET A 1 0.35 16.55 22.76
N THR A 2 0.12 15.39 22.17
CA THR A 2 0.46 14.88 20.82
C THR A 2 0.41 15.88 19.66
N ASP A 3 1.55 16.04 18.97
CA ASP A 3 1.64 16.58 17.61
C ASP A 3 1.02 15.55 16.66
N GLN A 4 -0.19 15.83 16.20
CA GLN A 4 -0.83 15.07 15.15
C GLN A 4 -0.22 15.52 13.82
N THR A 5 0.89 14.88 13.45
CA THR A 5 1.49 15.00 12.13
C THR A 5 0.45 14.60 11.08
N ILE A 6 0.05 15.62 10.32
CA ILE A 6 -0.81 15.57 9.15
C ILE A 6 -0.35 14.48 8.17
N GLU A 7 -1.09 13.37 8.11
CA GLU A 7 -0.98 12.38 7.06
C GLU A 7 -1.42 13.04 5.75
N THR A 8 -0.46 13.60 5.00
CA THR A 8 -0.69 14.10 3.65
C THR A 8 -1.07 12.91 2.77
N LYS A 9 -2.38 12.61 2.71
CA LYS A 9 -3.00 11.77 1.67
C LYS A 9 -2.71 12.41 0.32
N SER A 10 -1.52 12.13 -0.19
CA SER A 10 -1.05 12.53 -1.50
C SER A 10 -1.92 11.79 -2.51
N LYS A 11 -2.97 12.47 -2.96
CA LYS A 11 -3.84 12.08 -4.06
C LYS A 11 -2.95 11.66 -5.23
N PRO A 12 -3.10 10.46 -5.80
CA PRO A 12 -2.18 9.99 -6.84
C PRO A 12 -2.24 10.98 -8.00
N ALA A 13 -1.06 11.49 -8.37
CA ALA A 13 -0.91 12.37 -9.51
C ALA A 13 -1.45 11.65 -10.76
N SER A 14 -2.37 12.33 -11.43
CA SER A 14 -3.03 11.91 -12.65
C SER A 14 -2.10 11.17 -13.63
N GLY A 15 -2.40 9.89 -13.89
CA GLY A 15 -1.90 9.13 -15.03
C GLY A 15 -0.70 8.21 -14.79
N VAL A 16 0.04 8.36 -13.69
CA VAL A 16 1.17 7.47 -13.37
C VAL A 16 0.71 6.43 -12.35
N GLU A 17 0.86 5.16 -12.69
CA GLU A 17 0.56 4.05 -11.76
C GLU A 17 1.35 4.25 -10.46
N ASP A 18 0.67 4.11 -9.31
CA ASP A 18 1.29 4.32 -8.00
C ASP A 18 2.46 3.33 -7.82
N PRO A 19 3.69 3.82 -7.59
CA PRO A 19 4.88 2.97 -7.56
C PRO A 19 4.85 1.93 -6.44
N ASP A 20 4.12 2.20 -5.35
CA ASP A 20 3.97 1.24 -4.26
C ASP A 20 2.98 0.14 -4.63
N VAL A 21 1.91 0.50 -5.34
CA VAL A 21 0.94 -0.47 -5.88
C VAL A 21 1.62 -1.40 -6.87
N ARG A 22 2.37 -0.84 -7.82
CA ARG A 22 3.09 -1.62 -8.83
C ARG A 22 4.08 -2.58 -8.18
N TYR A 23 4.89 -2.07 -7.26
CA TYR A 23 5.88 -2.88 -6.55
C TYR A 23 5.23 -4.02 -5.76
N LEU A 24 4.13 -3.76 -5.04
CA LEU A 24 3.44 -4.82 -4.31
C LEU A 24 2.89 -5.89 -5.26
N ALA A 25 2.28 -5.50 -6.38
CA ALA A 25 1.74 -6.46 -7.34
C ALA A 25 2.84 -7.28 -8.04
N GLU A 26 4.03 -6.72 -8.25
CA GLU A 26 5.17 -7.40 -8.87
C GLU A 26 5.93 -8.33 -7.90
N HIS A 27 5.97 -8.00 -6.61
CA HIS A 27 6.78 -8.70 -5.60
C HIS A 27 5.97 -9.53 -4.62
N THR A 28 4.64 -9.52 -4.71
CA THR A 28 3.73 -10.31 -3.88
C THR A 28 2.63 -10.92 -4.74
N ASP A 29 1.85 -11.84 -4.18
CA ASP A 29 0.73 -12.47 -4.89
C ASP A 29 -0.54 -11.58 -4.89
N LEU A 30 -0.43 -10.29 -4.60
CA LEU A 30 -1.55 -9.36 -4.62
C LEU A 30 -1.88 -8.91 -6.04
N SER A 31 -3.16 -8.89 -6.38
CA SER A 31 -3.62 -8.17 -7.58
C SER A 31 -3.39 -6.65 -7.43
N PRO A 32 -3.26 -5.88 -8.52
CA PRO A 32 -3.15 -4.42 -8.46
C PRO A 32 -4.30 -3.73 -7.71
N LYS A 33 -5.48 -4.37 -7.64
CA LYS A 33 -6.60 -3.90 -6.83
C LYS A 33 -6.31 -4.06 -5.33
N GLN A 34 -5.90 -5.26 -4.90
CA GLN A 34 -5.58 -5.52 -3.50
C GLN A 34 -4.39 -4.67 -3.02
N ALA A 35 -3.36 -4.50 -3.87
CA ALA A 35 -2.24 -3.61 -3.58
C ALA A 35 -2.69 -2.15 -3.38
N ARG A 36 -3.59 -1.63 -4.23
CA ARG A 36 -4.21 -0.30 -4.06
C ARG A 36 -4.95 -0.18 -2.73
N GLU A 37 -5.75 -1.18 -2.38
CA GLU A 37 -6.50 -1.19 -1.12
C GLU A 37 -5.56 -1.22 0.09
N LEU A 38 -4.47 -1.99 0.01
CA LEU A 38 -3.48 -2.09 1.07
C LEU A 38 -2.75 -0.76 1.32
N VAL A 39 -2.29 -0.11 0.25
CA VAL A 39 -1.67 1.23 0.31
C VAL A 39 -2.66 2.28 0.83
N ALA A 40 -3.92 2.23 0.38
CA ALA A 40 -4.95 3.16 0.83
C ALA A 40 -5.31 3.00 2.31
N LYS A 41 -5.23 1.78 2.85
CA LYS A 41 -5.60 1.45 4.23
C LYS A 41 -4.45 1.61 5.23
N HIS A 42 -3.22 1.32 4.82
CA HIS A 42 -2.06 1.24 5.71
C HIS A 42 -0.97 2.28 5.43
N GLY A 43 -1.15 3.14 4.42
CA GLY A 43 -0.18 4.14 4.01
C GLY A 43 0.90 3.57 3.10
N ARG A 44 2.04 4.26 3.01
CA ARG A 44 3.14 3.95 2.07
C ARG A 44 4.40 3.41 2.74
N ASP A 45 4.28 2.81 3.92
CA ASP A 45 5.39 2.09 4.54
C ASP A 45 5.58 0.73 3.84
N ARG A 46 6.53 0.69 2.89
CA ARG A 46 6.79 -0.50 2.07
C ARG A 46 7.10 -1.75 2.88
N LYS A 47 7.83 -1.63 4.00
CA LYS A 47 8.17 -2.80 4.83
C LYS A 47 6.92 -3.38 5.47
N LYS A 48 6.10 -2.51 6.07
CA LYS A 48 4.81 -2.90 6.66
C LYS A 48 3.85 -3.47 5.62
N LEU A 49 3.82 -2.90 4.41
CA LEU A 49 2.97 -3.38 3.32
C LEU A 49 3.38 -4.80 2.87
N LEU A 50 4.68 -5.12 2.82
CA LEU A 50 5.16 -6.48 2.50
C LEU A 50 4.81 -7.49 3.61
N GLU A 51 4.96 -7.10 4.87
CA GLU A 51 4.57 -7.94 6.02
C GLU A 51 3.07 -8.24 5.98
N LEU A 52 2.23 -7.24 5.73
CA LEU A 52 0.78 -7.41 5.60
C LEU A 52 0.41 -8.26 4.37
N ALA A 53 1.03 -8.01 3.22
CA ALA A 53 0.80 -8.80 2.00
C ALA A 53 1.12 -10.29 2.23
N ALA A 54 2.18 -10.61 2.99
CA ALA A 54 2.52 -11.99 3.34
C ALA A 54 1.43 -12.68 4.18
N THR A 55 0.76 -11.94 5.08
CA THR A 55 -0.33 -12.49 5.90
C THR A 55 -1.62 -12.74 5.11
N MET A 56 -1.91 -11.92 4.09
CA MET A 56 -3.10 -12.09 3.24
C MET A 56 -3.05 -13.36 2.38
N LYS A 57 -1.86 -13.91 2.13
CA LYS A 57 -1.68 -15.20 1.45
C LYS A 57 -2.17 -16.39 2.25
N ALA A 58 -2.35 -16.23 3.56
CA ALA A 58 -2.73 -17.32 4.46
C ALA A 58 -4.26 -17.46 4.64
N GLU A 59 -5.06 -16.56 4.07
CA GLU A 59 -6.53 -16.55 4.22
C GLU A 59 -7.32 -16.81 2.92
N GLY A 60 -6.66 -17.36 1.89
CA GLY A 60 -7.25 -17.71 0.59
C GLY A 60 -7.31 -19.21 0.33
#